data_AF-A0A521AYQ4-F1
#
_entry.id   AF-A0A521AYQ4-F1
#
_cell.length_a   1.000
_cell.length_b   1.000
_cell.length_c   1.000
_cell.angle_alpha   90.00
_cell.angle_beta   90.00
_cell.angle_gamma   90.00
#
_symmetry.space_group_name_H-M   'P 1'
#
loop_
_entity.id
_entity.type
_entity.pdbx_description
1 polymer ?
#
loop_
_entity_poly.entity_id
_entity_poly.type
_entity_poly.pdbx_seq_one_letter_code
_entity_poly.pdbx_strand_id
1 'polypeptide(L)'
;MTVIMYVDFPHAGPFGEEMAKQMSGLAKSINNEPGMIWKIWTQNEADKTAGGVYLFNSRENAEKYLAMHSERLSQMGYSEIRGRIFEINELLSNINNGPFAQ
;
A
#
# COMPACT_ATOMS: atom_id res chain seq x y z
N MET A 1 10.99 14.11 -3.47
CA MET A 1 9.75 14.10 -4.26
C MET A 1 8.92 12.93 -3.79
N THR A 2 7.65 13.18 -3.48
CA THR A 2 6.73 12.14 -3.04
C THR A 2 6.44 11.18 -4.20
N VAL A 3 6.18 9.91 -3.89
CA VAL A 3 5.83 8.88 -4.88
C VAL A 3 4.65 8.06 -4.41
N ILE A 4 3.89 7.54 -5.38
CA ILE A 4 2.85 6.56 -5.11
C ILE A 4 3.44 5.16 -5.25
N MET A 5 3.25 4.33 -4.24
CA MET A 5 3.45 2.89 -4.34
C MET A 5 2.09 2.20 -4.37
N TYR A 6 1.89 1.28 -5.29
CA TYR A 6 0.73 0.42 -5.35
C TYR A 6 1.16 -1.03 -5.15
N VAL A 7 0.45 -1.73 -4.27
CA VAL A 7 0.65 -3.16 -4.04
C VAL A 7 -0.71 -3.83 -4.01
N ASP A 8 -0.84 -4.95 -4.69
CA ASP A 8 -1.97 -5.86 -4.52
C ASP A 8 -1.50 -7.33 -4.59
N PHE A 9 -2.34 -8.25 -4.11
CA PHE A 9 -2.10 -9.68 -4.11
C PHE A 9 -3.43 -10.46 -4.00
N PRO A 10 -3.47 -11.72 -4.44
CA PRO A 10 -4.61 -12.60 -4.21
C PRO A 10 -4.91 -12.75 -2.72
N HIS A 11 -6.17 -12.56 -2.33
CA HIS A 11 -6.64 -12.64 -0.95
C HIS A 11 -8.03 -13.27 -0.94
N ALA A 12 -8.18 -14.45 -0.33
CA ALA A 12 -9.44 -15.18 -0.27
C ALA A 12 -10.36 -14.73 0.89
N GLY A 13 -9.93 -13.75 1.67
CA GLY A 13 -10.60 -13.29 2.87
C GLY A 13 -9.82 -13.63 4.15
N PRO A 14 -10.28 -13.09 5.29
CA PRO A 14 -11.51 -12.33 5.46
C PRO A 14 -11.42 -10.91 4.88
N PHE A 15 -12.59 -10.29 4.66
CA PHE A 15 -12.77 -8.92 4.15
C PHE A 15 -13.47 -8.03 5.20
N GLY A 16 -13.57 -6.74 4.92
CA GLY A 16 -14.31 -5.78 5.74
C GLY A 16 -13.78 -5.67 7.17
N GLU A 17 -14.71 -5.67 8.14
CA GLU A 17 -14.37 -5.51 9.56
C GLU A 17 -13.45 -6.62 10.10
N GLU A 18 -13.61 -7.85 9.61
CA GLU A 18 -12.82 -8.97 10.08
C GLU A 18 -11.37 -8.86 9.60
N MET A 19 -11.17 -8.40 8.35
CA MET A 19 -9.84 -8.01 7.87
C MET A 19 -9.25 -6.89 8.74
N ALA A 20 -10.05 -5.88 9.09
CA ALA A 20 -9.58 -4.75 9.90
C ALA A 20 -9.11 -5.18 11.30
N LYS A 21 -9.81 -6.12 11.95
CA LYS A 21 -9.41 -6.69 13.24
C LYS A 21 -8.07 -7.42 13.13
N GLN A 22 -7.93 -8.30 12.14
CA GLN A 22 -6.72 -9.10 11.96
C GLN A 22 -5.51 -8.27 11.54
N MET A 23 -5.73 -7.23 10.72
CA MET A 23 -4.65 -6.41 10.14
C MET A 23 -4.36 -5.13 10.93
N SER A 24 -5.01 -4.87 12.07
CA SER A 24 -4.81 -3.63 12.83
C SER A 24 -3.37 -3.45 13.34
N GLY A 25 -2.73 -4.54 13.78
CA GLY A 25 -1.32 -4.51 14.18
C GLY A 25 -0.39 -4.11 13.03
N LEU A 26 -0.62 -4.69 11.85
CA LEU A 26 0.11 -4.33 10.63
C LEU A 26 -0.19 -2.87 10.22
N ALA A 27 -1.44 -2.43 10.25
CA ALA A 27 -1.80 -1.05 9.92
C ALA A 27 -1.07 -0.03 10.82
N LYS A 28 -0.91 -0.33 12.10
CA LYS A 28 -0.16 0.51 13.03
C LYS A 28 1.34 0.50 12.76
N SER A 29 1.94 -0.66 12.44
CA SER A 29 3.38 -0.74 12.20
C SER A 29 3.80 0.03 10.95
N ILE A 30 2.94 0.09 9.92
CA ILE A 30 3.19 0.82 8.68
C ILE A 30 3.46 2.32 8.94
N ASN A 31 2.78 2.94 9.91
CA ASN A 31 3.00 4.35 10.23
C ASN A 31 4.40 4.64 10.78
N ASN A 32 5.16 3.62 11.19
CA ASN A 32 6.52 3.78 11.71
C ASN A 32 7.60 3.59 10.62
N GLU A 33 7.20 3.31 9.38
CA GLU A 33 8.13 3.04 8.29
C GLU A 33 8.75 4.35 7.77
N PRO A 34 10.06 4.37 7.49
CA PRO A 34 10.74 5.57 7.02
C PRO A 34 10.06 6.17 5.79
N GLY A 35 9.72 7.46 5.89
CA GLY A 35 9.13 8.21 4.78
C GLY A 35 7.69 7.87 4.44
N MET A 36 7.02 7.00 5.21
CA MET A 36 5.60 6.72 5.06
C MET A 36 4.76 7.95 5.41
N ILE A 37 3.84 8.35 4.52
CA ILE A 37 2.93 9.48 4.75
C ILE A 37 1.51 8.97 5.06
N TRP A 38 0.91 8.20 4.15
CA TRP A 38 -0.39 7.56 4.36
C TRP A 38 -0.59 6.34 3.46
N LYS A 39 -1.52 5.47 3.87
CA LYS A 39 -1.95 4.28 3.12
C LYS A 39 -3.46 4.28 2.98
N ILE A 40 -3.96 3.95 1.79
CA ILE A 40 -5.33 3.50 1.55
C ILE A 40 -5.30 1.98 1.42
N TRP A 41 -6.02 1.29 2.29
CA TRP A 41 -6.23 -0.16 2.17
C TRP A 41 -7.25 -0.44 1.08
N THR A 42 -6.95 -1.41 0.20
CA THR A 42 -7.86 -1.81 -0.88
C THR A 42 -8.22 -3.27 -0.73
N GLN A 43 -9.46 -3.61 -1.11
CA GLN A 43 -9.98 -4.97 -1.10
C GLN A 43 -11.07 -5.11 -2.15
N ASN A 44 -11.16 -6.29 -2.74
CA ASN A 44 -12.20 -6.68 -3.67
C ASN A 44 -12.50 -8.17 -3.45
N GLU A 45 -13.66 -8.45 -2.84
CA GLU A 45 -14.08 -9.80 -2.52
C GLU A 45 -14.43 -10.62 -3.76
N ALA A 46 -15.06 -10.00 -4.77
CA ALA A 46 -15.44 -10.66 -6.02
C ALA A 46 -14.20 -11.17 -6.77
N ASP A 47 -13.16 -10.33 -6.84
CA ASP A 47 -11.91 -10.66 -7.52
C ASP A 47 -10.87 -11.31 -6.59
N LYS A 48 -11.26 -11.61 -5.34
CA LYS A 48 -10.39 -12.19 -4.31
C LYS A 48 -9.02 -11.52 -4.25
N THR A 49 -9.02 -10.19 -4.11
CA THR A 49 -7.80 -9.37 -4.15
C THR A 49 -7.79 -8.40 -2.97
N ALA A 50 -6.62 -8.20 -2.37
CA ALA A 50 -6.39 -7.15 -1.38
C ALA A 50 -5.09 -6.43 -1.66
N GLY A 51 -4.91 -5.24 -1.07
CA GLY A 51 -3.72 -4.46 -1.33
C GLY A 51 -3.72 -3.10 -0.64
N GLY A 52 -3.04 -2.15 -1.27
CA GLY A 52 -3.04 -0.76 -0.85
C GLY A 52 -2.34 0.19 -1.80
N VAL A 53 -2.75 1.45 -1.70
CA VAL A 53 -2.07 2.59 -2.30
C VAL A 53 -1.36 3.33 -1.17
N TYR A 54 -0.10 3.68 -1.38
CA TYR A 54 0.75 4.29 -0.37
C TYR A 54 1.35 5.57 -0.95
N LEU A 55 1.53 6.58 -0.10
CA LEU A 55 2.34 7.75 -0.41
C LEU A 55 3.59 7.73 0.45
N PHE A 56 4.74 7.81 -0.21
CA PHE A 56 6.05 7.94 0.43
C PHE A 56 6.69 9.29 0.09
N ASN A 57 7.54 9.79 0.98
CA ASN A 57 8.26 11.06 0.79
C ASN A 57 9.42 10.98 -0.21
N SER A 58 9.84 9.76 -0.59
CA SER A 58 10.90 9.52 -1.55
C SER A 58 10.73 8.15 -2.23
N ARG A 59 11.27 8.04 -3.45
CA ARG A 59 11.38 6.78 -4.19
C ARG A 59 12.19 5.73 -3.44
N GLU A 60 13.32 6.13 -2.86
CA GLU A 60 14.20 5.23 -2.11
C GLU A 60 13.47 4.56 -0.93
N ASN A 61 12.70 5.33 -0.17
CA ASN A 61 11.92 4.80 0.95
C ASN A 61 10.80 3.87 0.47
N ALA A 62 10.11 4.22 -0.62
CA ALA A 62 9.10 3.34 -1.23
C ALA A 62 9.70 2.03 -1.72
N GLU A 63 10.88 2.04 -2.36
CA GLU A 63 11.56 0.84 -2.85
C GLU A 63 12.00 -0.08 -1.71
N LYS A 64 12.59 0.48 -0.64
CA LYS A 64 12.96 -0.28 0.56
C LYS A 64 11.73 -0.92 1.20
N TYR A 65 10.65 -0.16 1.36
CA TYR A 65 9.41 -0.67 1.92
C TYR A 65 8.77 -1.72 1.03
N LEU A 66 8.77 -1.55 -0.30
CA LEU A 66 8.20 -2.52 -1.23
C LEU A 66 8.91 -3.88 -1.12
N ALA A 67 10.25 -3.87 -1.08
CA ALA A 67 11.04 -5.09 -0.95
C ALA A 67 10.71 -5.83 0.37
N MET A 68 10.79 -5.14 1.51
CA MET A 68 10.47 -5.70 2.82
C MET A 68 9.02 -6.17 2.90
N HIS A 69 8.07 -5.37 2.41
CA HIS A 69 6.65 -5.70 2.52
C HIS A 69 6.28 -6.90 1.65
N SER A 70 6.88 -7.03 0.48
CA SER A 70 6.68 -8.20 -0.40
C SER A 70 7.22 -9.48 0.26
N GLU A 71 8.37 -9.41 0.92
CA GLU A 71 8.90 -10.53 1.70
C GLU A 71 7.99 -10.88 2.89
N ARG A 72 7.53 -9.87 3.64
CA ARG A 72 6.58 -10.06 4.74
C ARG A 72 5.28 -10.73 4.28
N LEU A 73 4.71 -10.31 3.14
CA LEU A 73 3.52 -10.92 2.57
C LEU A 73 3.77 -12.36 2.13
N SER A 74 4.95 -12.63 1.56
CA SER A 74 5.36 -13.99 1.20
C SER A 74 5.44 -14.90 2.42
N GLN A 75 6.00 -14.41 3.53
CA GLN A 75 6.04 -15.14 4.81
C GLN A 75 4.64 -15.37 5.42
N MET A 76 3.66 -14.53 5.08
CA MET A 76 2.25 -14.72 5.45
C MET A 76 1.51 -15.69 4.51
N GLY A 77 2.19 -16.26 3.51
CA GLY A 77 1.63 -17.24 2.58
C GLY A 77 1.02 -16.63 1.32
N TYR A 78 1.14 -15.33 1.09
CA TYR A 78 0.71 -14.71 -0.17
C TYR A 78 1.75 -14.94 -1.26
N SER A 79 1.28 -15.25 -2.47
CA SER A 79 2.09 -15.32 -3.69
C SER A 79 1.58 -14.29 -4.70
N GLU A 80 2.27 -14.17 -5.84
CA GLU A 80 1.84 -13.28 -6.94
C GLU A 80 1.63 -11.82 -6.51
N ILE A 81 2.48 -11.33 -5.60
CA ILE A 81 2.44 -9.96 -5.10
C ILE A 81 2.87 -9.01 -6.23
N ARG A 82 2.00 -8.05 -6.55
CA ARG A 82 2.18 -7.10 -7.64
C ARG A 82 2.47 -5.72 -7.05
N GLY A 83 3.74 -5.32 -7.08
CA GLY A 83 4.22 -4.02 -6.58
C GLY A 83 4.68 -3.09 -7.69
N ARG A 84 4.27 -1.81 -7.65
CA ARG A 84 4.68 -0.77 -8.61
C ARG A 84 4.87 0.57 -7.91
N ILE A 85 5.79 1.39 -8.42
CA ILE A 85 6.06 2.74 -7.91
C ILE A 85 5.95 3.75 -9.05
N PHE A 86 5.19 4.81 -8.81
CA PHE A 86 4.85 5.84 -9.78
C PHE A 86 5.27 7.22 -9.27
N GLU A 87 5.71 8.06 -10.20
CA GLU A 87 5.80 9.49 -9.97
C GLU A 87 4.40 10.11 -10.00
N ILE A 88 4.23 11.21 -9.28
CA ILE A 88 2.96 11.90 -9.18
C ILE A 88 2.96 13.02 -10.21
N ASN A 89 1.95 13.03 -11.08
CA ASN A 89 1.66 14.22 -11.86
C ASN A 89 0.89 15.21 -10.96
N GLU A 90 1.63 16.06 -10.25
CA GLU A 90 1.09 16.96 -9.23
C GLU A 90 0.04 17.94 -9.80
N LEU A 91 0.27 18.47 -11.01
CA LEU A 91 -0.66 19.41 -11.65
C LEU A 91 -2.03 18.77 -11.90
N LEU A 92 -2.04 17.59 -12.51
CA LEU A 92 -3.30 16.86 -12.76
C LEU A 92 -3.95 16.38 -11.47
N SER A 93 -3.13 15.91 -10.52
CA SER A 93 -3.63 15.40 -9.25
C SER A 93 -4.26 16.52 -8.39
N ASN A 94 -3.73 17.74 -8.43
CA ASN A 94 -4.34 18.91 -7.78
C ASN A 94 -5.75 19.19 -8.32
N ILE A 95 -5.96 19.10 -9.64
CA ILE A 95 -7.28 19.29 -10.26
C ILE A 95 -8.30 18.27 -9.72
N ASN A 96 -7.85 17.04 -9.45
CA ASN A 96 -8.70 15.96 -8.96
C ASN A 96 -8.60 15.71 -7.45
N ASN A 97 -8.14 16.70 -6.67
CA ASN A 97 -8.04 16.64 -5.20
C ASN A 97 -7.24 15.44 -4.68
N GLY A 98 -6.20 15.03 -5.41
CA GLY A 98 -5.33 13.94 -5.03
C GLY A 98 -4.66 14.22 -3.68
N PRO A 99 -4.65 13.27 -2.73
CA PRO A 99 -4.12 13.49 -1.39
C PRO A 99 -2.59 13.35 -1.35
N PHE A 100 -1.83 14.03 -2.21
CA PHE A 100 -0.37 14.01 -2.17
C PHE A 100 0.13 15.26 -1.44
N ALA A 101 1.04 15.10 -0.49
CA ALA A 101 1.60 16.23 0.24
C ALA A 101 2.38 17.14 -0.73
N GLN A 102 2.08 18.44 -0.70
CA GLN A 102 2.94 19.49 -1.29
C GLN A 102 4.24 19.62 -0.49
#